data_AF-A0A3K4CXH6-F1
#
_entry.id   AF-A0A3K4CXH6-F1
#
_cell.length_a   1.000
_cell.length_b   1.000
_cell.length_c   1.000
_cell.angle_alpha   90.00
_cell.angle_beta   90.00
_cell.angle_gamma   90.00
#
_symmetry.space_group_name_H-M   'P 1'
#
loop_
_entity.id
_entity.type
_entity.pdbx_description
1 polymer ?
#
loop_
_entity_poly.entity_id
_entity_poly.type
_entity_poly.pdbx_seq_one_letter_code
_entity_poly.pdbx_strand_id
1 'polypeptide(L)' 'FPKKTCLAQYTQHELDLVAAQLNNRPRKTLKFKTPKEIIERGVALTD' A
#
# COMPACT_ATOMS: atom_id res chain seq x y z
N PHE A 1 0.54 0.55 11.91
CA PHE A 1 0.48 -0.87 12.29
C PHE A 1 1.82 -1.30 12.82
N PRO A 2 1.89 -1.61 14.11
CA PRO A 2 3.04 -2.31 14.66
C PRO A 2 3.34 -3.57 13.84
N LYS A 3 4.61 -3.98 13.83
CA LYS A 3 4.97 -5.25 13.21
C LYS A 3 4.30 -6.39 14.00
N LYS A 4 3.89 -7.45 13.31
CA LYS A 4 3.25 -8.65 13.88
C LYS A 4 1.88 -8.40 14.55
N THR A 5 1.20 -7.29 14.26
CA THR A 5 -0.19 -7.12 14.67
C THR A 5 -1.08 -8.18 14.02
N CYS A 6 -1.95 -8.83 14.80
CA CYS A 6 -2.93 -9.77 14.30
C CYS A 6 -3.98 -9.03 13.45
N LEU A 7 -4.17 -9.45 12.19
CA LEU A 7 -5.11 -8.80 11.27
C LEU A 7 -6.54 -9.33 11.37
N ALA A 8 -6.74 -10.51 11.96
CA ALA A 8 -8.05 -11.17 12.04
C ALA A 8 -9.10 -10.39 12.87
N GLN A 9 -8.67 -9.39 13.63
CA GLN A 9 -9.53 -8.55 14.45
C GLN A 9 -10.11 -7.35 13.68
N TYR A 10 -9.65 -7.09 12.45
CA TYR A 10 -10.04 -5.94 11.66
C TYR A 10 -10.88 -6.36 10.46
N THR A 11 -11.83 -5.51 10.10
CA THR A 11 -12.61 -5.67 8.88
C THR A 11 -11.76 -5.39 7.65
N GLN A 12 -12.16 -5.92 6.49
CA GLN A 12 -11.47 -5.62 5.24
C GLN A 12 -11.44 -4.12 4.96
N HIS A 13 -12.54 -3.39 5.25
CA HIS A 13 -12.61 -1.94 5.05
C HIS A 13 -11.56 -1.17 5.86
N GLU A 14 -11.36 -1.53 7.13
CA GLU A 14 -10.33 -0.91 7.96
C GLU A 14 -8.92 -1.19 7.41
N LEU A 15 -8.68 -2.42 6.94
CA LEU A 15 -7.41 -2.78 6.32
C LEU A 15 -7.18 -2.04 4.99
N ASP A 16 -8.23 -1.81 4.21
CA ASP A 16 -8.17 -1.06 2.96
C ASP A 16 -7.84 0.41 3.18
N LEU A 17 -8.43 1.04 4.21
CA LEU A 17 -8.09 2.42 4.60
C LEU A 17 -6.60 2.56 4.94
N VAL A 18 -6.07 1.56 5.64
CA VAL A 18 -4.66 1.51 6.02
C VAL A 18 -3.77 1.29 4.81
N ALA A 19 -4.15 0.36 3.93
CA ALA A 19 -3.44 0.11 2.68
C ALA A 19 -3.41 1.37 1.81
N ALA A 20 -4.54 2.06 1.65
CA ALA A 20 -4.63 3.33 0.94
C ALA A 20 -3.70 4.37 1.58
N GLN A 21 -3.69 4.49 2.91
CA GLN A 21 -2.79 5.42 3.59
C GLN A 21 -1.32 5.06 3.39
N LEU A 22 -0.94 3.77 3.38
CA LEU A 22 0.45 3.35 3.23
C LEU A 22 0.96 3.45 1.79
N ASN A 23 0.10 3.10 0.82
CA ASN A 23 0.43 3.06 -0.60
C ASN A 23 0.48 4.45 -1.24
N ASN A 24 -0.21 5.44 -0.66
CA ASN A 24 -0.16 6.83 -1.11
C ASN A 24 0.91 7.68 -0.40
N ARG A 25 1.76 7.09 0.46
CA ARG A 25 2.84 7.84 1.14
C ARG A 25 4.06 8.00 0.24
N PRO A 26 4.55 9.23 -0.01
CA PRO A 26 5.82 9.49 -0.67
C PRO A 26 6.99 8.78 0.01
N ARG A 27 7.82 8.05 -0.74
CA ARG A 27 9.02 7.37 -0.22
C ARG A 27 10.29 7.98 -0.78
N LYS A 28 11.23 8.36 0.10
CA LYS A 28 12.55 8.91 -0.30
C LYS A 28 13.31 7.96 -1.24
N THR A 29 13.27 6.65 -0.96
CA THR A 29 13.89 5.61 -1.79
C THR A 29 13.29 5.53 -3.20
N LEU A 30 12.05 5.97 -3.38
CA LEU A 30 11.36 6.04 -4.67
C LEU A 30 11.41 7.47 -5.26
N LYS A 31 12.41 8.28 -4.87
CA LYS A 31 12.50 9.70 -5.27
C LYS A 31 11.23 10.49 -4.96
N PHE A 32 10.66 10.24 -3.78
CA PHE A 32 9.39 10.80 -3.29
C PHE A 32 8.13 10.39 -4.05
N LYS A 33 8.21 9.43 -4.97
CA LYS A 33 7.01 8.77 -5.52
C LYS A 33 6.35 7.89 -4.47
N THR A 34 5.06 7.67 -4.63
CA THR A 34 4.27 6.76 -3.81
C THR A 34 4.43 5.32 -4.31
N PRO A 35 4.32 4.31 -3.43
CA PRO A 35 4.28 2.91 -3.85
C PRO A 35 3.22 2.64 -4.93
N LYS A 36 2.03 3.25 -4.80
CA LYS A 36 0.95 3.13 -5.77
C LYS A 36 1.39 3.53 -7.18
N GLU A 37 2.00 4.70 -7.33
CA GLU A 37 2.48 5.19 -8.64
C GLU A 37 3.55 4.31 -9.29
N ILE A 38 4.39 3.64 -8.48
CA ILE A 38 5.41 2.73 -9.00
C ILE A 38 4.79 1.41 -9.47
N ILE A 39 3.87 0.85 -8.68
CA ILE A 39 3.20 -0.40 -9.01
C ILE A 39 2.35 -0.22 -10.27
N GLU A 40 1.54 0.83 -10.35
CA GLU A 40 0.70 1.10 -11.52
C GLU A 40 1.49 1.24 -12.82
N ARG A 41 2.75 1.72 -12.77
CA ARG A 41 3.63 1.80 -13.94
C ARG A 41 4.27 0.46 -14.33
N GLY A 42 4.45 -0.44 -13.37
CA GLY A 42 5.19 -1.69 -13.54
C GLY A 42 4.30 -2.92 -13.75
N VAL A 43 2.99 -2.79 -13.57
CA VAL A 43 2.04 -3.88 -13.84
C VAL A 43 1.84 -3.97 -15.36
N ALA A 44 2.33 -5.07 -15.95
CA ALA A 44 1.92 -5.46 -17.29
C ALA A 44 0.47 -5.94 -17.22
N LEU A 45 -0.40 -5.40 -18.08
CA LEU A 45 -1.75 -5.93 -18.25
C LEU A 45 -1.60 -7.34 -18.83
N THR A 46 -1.90 -8.35 -18.03
CA THR A 46 -2.03 -9.73 -18.49
C THR A 46 -3.50 -9.95 -18.84
N ASP A 47 -3.75 -10.31 -20.10
CA ASP A 47 -5.07 -10.70 -20.62
C ASP A 47 -5.57 -12.02 -20.03
#